data_AF-A0A817R1C0-F1
#
_entry.id   AF-A0A817R1C0-F1
#
_cell.length_a   1.000
_cell.length_b   1.000
_cell.length_c   1.000
_cell.angle_alpha   90.00
_cell.angle_beta   90.00
_cell.angle_gamma   90.00
#
_symmetry.space_group_name_H-M   'P 1'
#
loop_
_entity.id
_entity.type
_entity.pdbx_description
1 polymer ?
#
loop_
_entity_poly.entity_id
_entity_poly.type
_entity_poly.pdbx_seq_one_letter_code
_entity_poly.pdbx_strand_id
1 'polypeptide(L)'
;KIWLECRFKDHEGTTIIKPNECEEHLFDPKEKIDEHILNRVKGSMFGLVLGDALGAHVEFRPHSYLVAHPVTDLHSGGTWGLEKGQ
;
A
#
# COMPACT_ATOMS: atom_id res chain seq x y z
N LYS A 1 12.54 -25.17 37.16
CA LYS A 1 13.04 -24.32 36.04
C LYS A 1 12.01 -23.23 35.76
N ILE A 2 12.04 -22.12 36.49
CA ILE A 2 11.03 -21.04 36.42
C ILE A 2 11.42 -19.96 35.40
N TRP A 3 12.69 -19.94 34.98
CA TRP A 3 13.28 -18.93 34.09
C TRP A 3 12.92 -19.06 32.59
N LEU A 4 12.08 -20.03 32.21
CA LEU A 4 11.70 -20.26 30.80
C LEU A 4 10.40 -19.57 30.39
N GLU A 5 9.66 -18.97 31.33
CA GLU A 5 8.42 -18.23 31.06
C GLU A 5 8.62 -16.70 31.14
N CYS A 6 9.72 -16.19 30.60
CA CYS A 6 9.86 -14.75 30.38
C CYS A 6 8.82 -14.30 29.34
N ARG A 7 7.63 -13.91 29.81
CA ARG A 7 6.66 -13.15 29.04
C ARG A 7 7.19 -11.74 28.93
N PHE A 8 7.74 -11.39 27.78
CA PHE A 8 8.21 -10.04 27.51
C PHE A 8 7.00 -9.10 27.56
N LYS A 9 7.15 -7.96 28.24
CA LYS A 9 6.13 -6.92 28.26
C LYS A 9 6.69 -5.68 27.57
N ASP A 10 5.85 -4.96 26.85
CA ASP A 10 6.23 -3.64 26.33
C ASP A 10 6.26 -2.60 27.48
N HIS A 11 6.59 -1.36 27.13
CA HIS A 11 6.66 -0.24 28.07
C HIS A 11 5.28 0.15 28.66
N GLU A 12 4.19 -0.33 28.07
CA GLU A 12 2.82 -0.13 28.53
C GLU A 12 2.28 -1.33 29.34
N GLY A 13 3.08 -2.40 29.49
CA GLY A 13 2.75 -3.60 30.24
C GLY A 13 1.99 -4.67 29.45
N THR A 14 1.82 -4.47 28.14
CA THR A 14 1.20 -5.44 27.23
C THR A 14 2.14 -6.62 27.02
N THR A 15 1.61 -7.84 27.08
CA THR A 15 2.41 -9.04 26.86
C THR A 15 2.76 -9.17 25.37
N ILE A 16 4.05 -9.19 25.06
CA ILE A 16 4.57 -9.42 23.72
C ILE A 16 4.46 -10.91 23.41
N ILE A 17 3.65 -11.20 22.40
CA ILE A 17 3.34 -12.56 21.92
C ILE A 17 4.46 -13.00 20.96
N LYS A 18 4.85 -14.27 20.99
CA LYS A 18 5.89 -14.79 20.09
C LYS A 18 5.33 -14.94 18.66
N PRO A 19 6.18 -14.84 17.62
CA PRO A 19 5.74 -15.00 16.23
C PRO A 19 4.90 -16.26 15.98
N ASN A 20 5.32 -17.40 16.50
CA ASN A 20 4.62 -18.69 16.34
C ASN A 20 3.26 -18.73 17.05
N GLU A 21 3.07 -17.93 18.11
CA GLU A 21 1.79 -17.81 18.84
C GLU A 21 0.85 -16.83 18.12
N CYS A 22 1.37 -15.90 17.31
CA CYS A 22 0.57 -15.06 16.41
C CYS A 22 0.03 -15.84 15.21
N GLU A 23 0.75 -16.86 14.72
CA GLU A 23 0.33 -17.65 13.55
C GLU A 23 -1.05 -18.31 13.75
N GLU A 24 -1.36 -18.83 14.95
CA GLU A 24 -2.67 -19.41 15.26
C GLU A 24 -3.82 -18.41 15.10
N HIS A 25 -3.56 -17.11 15.29
CA HIS A 25 -4.54 -16.03 15.13
C HIS A 25 -4.56 -15.39 13.74
N LEU A 26 -3.59 -15.71 12.87
CA LEU A 26 -3.50 -15.19 11.51
C LEU A 26 -4.28 -16.04 10.49
N PHE A 27 -4.56 -17.30 10.81
CA PHE A 27 -5.22 -18.24 9.90
C PHE A 27 -6.75 -18.24 9.96
N ASP A 28 -7.36 -17.55 10.92
CA ASP A 28 -8.81 -17.47 10.98
C ASP A 28 -9.29 -16.24 10.20
N PRO A 29 -9.83 -16.40 8.97
CA PRO A 29 -10.42 -15.28 8.28
C PRO A 29 -11.57 -14.76 9.14
N LYS A 30 -11.49 -13.49 9.56
CA LYS A 30 -12.58 -12.86 10.30
C LYS A 30 -13.89 -13.08 9.53
N GLU A 31 -14.90 -13.60 10.22
CA GLU A 31 -16.22 -13.94 9.66
C GLU A 31 -16.88 -12.73 8.95
N LYS A 32 -16.47 -11.52 9.33
CA LYS A 32 -16.90 -10.27 8.71
C LYS A 32 -15.70 -9.39 8.36
N ILE A 33 -15.62 -9.01 7.08
CA ILE A 33 -14.63 -8.06 6.58
C ILE A 33 -15.11 -6.64 6.92
N ASP A 34 -14.20 -5.81 7.44
CA ASP A 34 -14.44 -4.38 7.59
C ASP A 34 -14.39 -3.72 6.21
N GLU A 35 -15.55 -3.26 5.73
CA GLU A 35 -15.68 -2.62 4.41
C GLU A 35 -14.83 -1.35 4.28
N HIS A 36 -14.63 -0.60 5.36
CA HIS A 36 -13.82 0.61 5.34
C HIS A 36 -12.34 0.27 5.16
N ILE A 37 -11.84 -0.75 5.86
CA ILE A 37 -10.47 -1.25 5.67
C ILE A 37 -10.30 -1.80 4.24
N LEU A 38 -11.26 -2.60 3.77
CA LEU A 38 -11.23 -3.17 2.42
C LEU A 38 -11.19 -2.08 1.34
N ASN A 39 -12.00 -1.03 1.48
CA ASN A 39 -12.02 0.09 0.54
C ASN A 39 -10.70 0.86 0.54
N ARG A 40 -10.06 1.01 1.70
CA ARG A 40 -8.72 1.63 1.77
C ARG A 40 -7.67 0.79 1.06
N VAL A 41 -7.67 -0.53 1.28
CA VAL A 41 -6.73 -1.45 0.61
C VAL A 41 -6.92 -1.42 -0.90
N LYS A 42 -8.16 -1.56 -1.38
CA LYS A 42 -8.49 -1.44 -2.81
C LYS A 42 -8.08 -0.09 -3.37
N GLY A 43 -8.45 1.00 -2.69
CA GLY A 43 -8.11 2.36 -3.08
C GLY A 43 -6.60 2.59 -3.18
N SER A 44 -5.81 2.04 -2.25
CA SER A 44 -4.34 2.13 -2.33
C SER A 44 -3.75 1.38 -3.51
N MET A 45 -4.27 0.18 -3.84
CA MET A 45 -3.79 -0.58 -5.00
C MET A 45 -4.15 0.12 -6.30
N PHE A 46 -5.41 0.55 -6.46
CA PHE A 46 -5.83 1.28 -7.66
C PHE A 46 -5.15 2.65 -7.77
N GLY A 47 -5.00 3.36 -6.66
CA GLY A 47 -4.33 4.66 -6.62
C GLY A 47 -2.86 4.57 -7.03
N LEU A 48 -2.16 3.50 -6.65
CA LEU A 48 -0.79 3.25 -7.09
C LEU A 48 -0.72 3.08 -8.61
N VAL A 49 -1.55 2.19 -9.17
CA VAL A 49 -1.56 1.91 -10.62
C VAL A 49 -1.95 3.15 -11.42
N LEU A 50 -2.96 3.90 -10.96
CA LEU A 50 -3.39 5.13 -11.63
C LEU A 50 -2.33 6.23 -11.55
N GLY A 51 -1.66 6.37 -10.40
CA GLY A 51 -0.59 7.34 -10.22
C GLY A 51 0.60 7.06 -11.12
N ASP A 52 0.97 5.79 -11.26
CA ASP A 52 2.05 5.34 -12.15
C ASP A 52 1.70 5.63 -13.62
N ALA A 53 0.53 5.20 -14.10
CA ALA A 53 0.08 5.43 -15.48
C ALA A 53 -0.02 6.92 -15.83
N LEU A 54 -0.46 7.77 -14.89
CA LEU A 54 -0.48 9.23 -15.09
C LEU A 54 0.94 9.83 -15.14
N GLY A 55 1.84 9.35 -14.29
CA GLY A 55 3.21 9.85 -14.20
C GLY A 55 4.09 9.42 -15.37
N ALA A 56 3.92 8.19 -15.87
CA ALA A 56 4.73 7.60 -16.93
C ALA A 56 4.73 8.44 -18.23
N HIS A 57 3.61 9.09 -18.56
CA HIS A 57 3.50 9.92 -19.75
C HIS A 57 4.45 11.13 -19.73
N VAL A 58 4.70 11.69 -18.54
CA VAL A 58 5.51 12.89 -18.33
C VAL A 58 6.84 12.60 -17.65
N GLU A 59 7.20 11.32 -17.52
CA GLU A 59 8.46 10.90 -16.95
C GLU A 59 9.62 11.56 -17.70
N PHE A 60 10.60 12.07 -16.95
CA PHE A 60 11.78 12.81 -17.44
C PHE A 60 11.50 14.19 -18.07
N ARG A 61 10.28 14.73 -17.96
CA ARG A 61 10.00 16.13 -18.33
C ARG A 61 10.42 17.09 -17.22
N PRO A 62 10.96 18.28 -17.55
CA PRO A 62 11.29 19.28 -16.53
C PRO A 62 10.00 19.84 -15.92
N HIS A 63 10.04 20.27 -14.66
CA HIS A 63 8.87 20.81 -13.96
C HIS A 63 8.20 21.97 -14.72
N SER A 64 8.96 22.82 -15.41
CA SER A 64 8.42 23.91 -16.24
C SER A 64 7.50 23.42 -17.37
N TYR A 65 7.77 22.23 -17.90
CA TYR A 65 6.91 21.60 -18.92
C TYR A 65 5.55 21.23 -18.33
N LEU A 66 5.51 20.70 -17.10
CA LEU A 66 4.28 20.32 -16.40
C LEU A 66 3.41 21.52 -16.02
N VAL A 67 4.03 22.65 -15.69
CA VAL A 67 3.30 23.90 -15.41
C VAL A 67 2.60 24.41 -16.68
N ALA A 68 3.26 24.30 -17.83
CA ALA A 68 2.68 24.70 -19.12
C ALA A 68 1.69 23.65 -19.69
N HIS A 69 1.85 22.37 -19.34
CA HIS A 69 1.06 21.25 -19.85
C HIS A 69 0.63 20.34 -18.68
N PRO A 70 -0.35 20.78 -17.87
CA PRO A 70 -0.81 20.00 -16.73
C PRO A 70 -1.44 18.68 -17.18
N VAL A 71 -1.12 17.59 -16.48
CA VAL A 71 -1.73 16.28 -16.73
C VAL A 71 -3.10 16.24 -16.05
N THR A 72 -4.16 16.37 -16.83
CA THR A 72 -5.54 16.40 -16.33
C THR A 72 -6.35 15.14 -16.68
N ASP A 73 -5.84 14.31 -17.58
CA ASP A 73 -6.46 13.06 -18.01
C ASP A 73 -5.37 12.03 -18.32
N LEU A 74 -5.75 10.76 -18.39
CA LEU A 74 -4.90 9.69 -18.88
C LEU A 74 -4.72 9.88 -20.40
N HIS A 75 -3.47 10.06 -20.84
CA HIS A 75 -3.14 10.23 -22.25
C HIS A 75 -2.20 9.10 -22.70
N SER A 76 -2.43 8.57 -23.91
CA SER A 76 -1.48 7.66 -24.56
C SER A 76 -0.21 8.42 -25.01
N GLY A 77 0.91 7.72 -25.19
CA GLY A 77 2.18 8.26 -25.63
C GLY A 77 3.25 8.31 -24.52
N GLY A 78 3.95 9.44 -24.39
CA GLY A 78 5.01 9.60 -23.40
C GLY A 78 6.35 8.98 -23.83
N THR A 79 7.33 9.01 -22.93
CA THR A 79 8.72 8.57 -23.19
C THR A 79 8.81 7.12 -23.70
N TRP A 80 7.83 6.29 -23.33
CA TRP A 80 7.79 4.86 -23.62
C TRP A 80 6.75 4.47 -24.68
N GLY A 81 5.95 5.41 -25.20
CA GLY A 81 4.93 5.13 -26.22
C GLY A 81 3.78 4.24 -25.73
N LEU A 82 3.35 4.40 -24.47
CA LEU A 82 2.33 3.56 -23.83
C LEU A 82 0.91 3.86 -24.34
N GLU A 83 0.02 2.87 -24.32
CA GLU A 83 -1.40 3.11 -24.54
C GLU A 83 -2.06 3.78 -23.32
N LYS A 84 -3.28 4.31 -23.48
CA LYS A 84 -3.98 5.02 -22.40
C LYS A 84 -4.27 4.06 -21.24
N GLY A 85 -3.63 4.26 -20.09
CA GLY A 85 -3.85 3.48 -18.87
C GLY A 85 -2.93 2.26 -18.68
N GLN A 86 -1.85 2.17 -19.47
CA GLN A 86 -0.77 1.20 -19.29
C GLN A 86 0.42 1.79 -18.55
#